data_AF-A0A9E2JH95-F1
#
_entry.id   AF-A0A9E2JH95-F1
#
_cell.length_a   1.000
_cell.length_b   1.000
_cell.length_c   1.000
_cell.angle_alpha   90.00
_cell.angle_beta   90.00
_cell.angle_gamma   90.00
#
_symmetry.space_group_name_H-M   'P 1'
#
loop_
_entity.id
_entity.type
_entity.pdbx_description
1 polymer ?
#
loop_
_entity_poly.entity_id
_entity_poly.type
_entity_poly.pdbx_seq_one_letter_code
_entity_poly.pdbx_strand_id
1 'polypeptide(L)'
;ALAEAASLIEVSLGRQRSTGFFQSPHPASGLAPSQAATSGLFIGRVLAGSDDGALIRLQHPLETGDRLRVQFKKDDEREAYNLRRMAVAGQPVEAAEAEREVFLYAPFATNEGDLVFKVDSGRGEEEAMASPLVRAFKERAETQIKPSPALKSARADLVRKPGSRAGTAAKPEVWYRLPRAEMLTGLAPLRPDAVILPLTRSNVRRAAAMRRRLGALYDHLVWSLPPLIFESDKTGLRADLAQLGKMKVFRYMISNLGHLPLLPSTGSGRGGRGVTVYADHRLNCLNSQTEAALAGLGIDGVTLSVETDEDNMKRLLESTGPVARLIYLYGRPPLFTSRFVTAGLKDNLPVESPRGEKFRWRQEGRTAVLFSERPVFMAPLLKYKPLNGVKAWIVDLEYDPRPVATAFEVNEAIAKGRPIRHASRFNFGRSLY
;
A
#
# COMPACT_ATOMS: atom_id res chain seq x y z
N ALA A 1 -25.53 22.43 12.15
CA ALA A 1 -24.88 21.94 10.91
C ALA A 1 -23.37 22.26 10.85
N LEU A 2 -22.88 23.37 10.29
CA LEU A 2 -21.42 23.59 10.14
C LEU A 2 -20.67 23.83 11.46
N ALA A 3 -21.21 24.65 12.37
CA ALA A 3 -20.61 24.88 13.69
C ALA A 3 -20.62 23.61 14.56
N GLU A 4 -21.69 22.85 14.49
CA GLU A 4 -21.83 21.54 15.13
C GLU A 4 -20.84 20.53 14.57
N ALA A 5 -20.69 20.45 13.25
CA ALA A 5 -19.68 19.61 12.61
C ALA A 5 -18.25 20.03 13.03
N ALA A 6 -17.98 21.33 13.13
CA ALA A 6 -16.70 21.84 13.62
C ALA A 6 -16.44 21.41 15.07
N SER A 7 -17.45 21.51 15.94
CA SER A 7 -17.36 21.06 17.34
C SER A 7 -17.15 19.55 17.46
N LEU A 8 -17.85 18.73 16.67
CA LEU A 8 -17.66 17.28 16.61
C LEU A 8 -16.26 16.90 16.09
N ILE A 9 -15.76 17.65 15.11
CA ILE A 9 -14.40 17.47 14.60
C ILE A 9 -13.38 17.89 15.66
N GLU A 10 -13.66 18.93 16.46
CA GLU A 10 -12.85 19.41 17.59
C GLU A 10 -12.57 18.35 18.65
N VAL A 11 -13.61 17.61 19.02
CA VAL A 11 -13.50 16.51 20.00
C VAL A 11 -13.00 15.20 19.40
N SER A 12 -12.76 15.13 18.08
CA SER A 12 -12.19 13.92 17.48
C SER A 12 -10.73 13.73 17.93
N LEU A 13 -10.45 12.58 18.52
CA LEU A 13 -9.12 12.16 18.97
C LEU A 13 -8.24 11.69 17.80
N GLY A 14 -8.39 12.33 16.65
CA GLY A 14 -7.65 12.06 15.42
C GLY A 14 -6.24 12.68 15.42
N ARG A 15 -5.58 12.63 14.27
CA ARG A 15 -4.34 13.39 14.05
C ARG A 15 -4.63 14.88 13.91
N GLN A 16 -3.60 15.71 14.10
CA GLN A 16 -3.70 17.15 13.84
C GLN A 16 -4.26 17.39 12.42
N ARG A 17 -5.24 18.30 12.35
CA ARG A 17 -5.91 18.64 11.09
C ARG A 17 -4.98 19.46 10.21
N SER A 18 -5.05 19.21 8.92
CA SER A 18 -4.39 20.02 7.91
C SER A 18 -5.31 20.15 6.71
N THR A 19 -5.28 21.31 6.04
CA THR A 19 -5.91 21.51 4.73
C THR A 19 -5.18 20.74 3.63
N GLY A 20 -4.07 20.07 3.97
CA GLY A 20 -3.25 19.30 3.06
C GLY A 20 -2.85 20.16 1.87
N PHE A 21 -2.96 19.60 0.67
CA PHE A 21 -2.64 20.34 -0.55
C PHE A 21 -3.83 21.11 -1.15
N PHE A 22 -4.94 21.25 -0.42
CA PHE A 22 -6.15 21.89 -0.94
C PHE A 22 -5.98 23.41 -1.08
N GLN A 23 -5.42 24.05 -0.06
CA GLN A 23 -5.21 25.52 -0.05
C GLN A 23 -3.84 25.95 -0.60
N SER A 24 -2.83 25.07 -0.55
CA SER A 24 -1.47 25.39 -0.98
C SER A 24 -0.78 24.19 -1.62
N PRO A 25 0.04 24.37 -2.67
CA PRO A 25 0.88 23.32 -3.20
C PRO A 25 2.05 22.93 -2.27
N HIS A 26 2.38 23.80 -1.31
CA HIS A 26 3.40 23.62 -0.28
C HIS A 26 2.79 23.96 1.09
N PRO A 27 1.96 23.07 1.65
CA PRO A 27 1.33 23.35 2.93
C PRO A 27 2.35 23.33 4.05
N ALA A 28 2.35 24.40 4.86
CA ALA A 28 3.14 24.47 6.09
C ALA A 28 2.63 23.49 7.16
N SER A 29 1.34 23.14 7.08
CA SER A 29 0.67 22.16 7.95
C SER A 29 0.61 20.78 7.27
N GLY A 30 0.86 19.70 8.01
CA GLY A 30 0.68 18.33 7.52
C GLY A 30 1.87 17.40 7.76
N LEU A 31 3.06 17.98 7.98
CA LEU A 31 4.16 17.31 8.67
C LEU A 31 4.39 18.00 10.00
N ALA A 32 4.40 17.23 11.09
CA ALA A 32 4.77 17.71 12.42
C ALA A 32 5.91 16.82 12.96
N PRO A 33 7.15 16.98 12.47
CA PRO A 33 8.26 16.08 12.79
C PRO A 33 8.62 16.05 14.29
N SER A 34 8.30 17.13 15.01
CA SER A 34 8.49 17.28 16.45
C SER A 34 7.33 16.74 17.29
N GLN A 35 6.24 16.29 16.65
CA GLN A 35 5.12 15.65 17.32
C GLN A 35 5.16 14.14 17.08
N ALA A 36 4.68 13.39 18.06
CA ALA A 36 4.56 11.96 17.93
C ALA A 36 3.60 11.58 16.77
N ALA A 37 3.96 10.59 15.95
CA ALA A 37 3.19 10.18 14.77
C ALA A 37 1.86 9.44 15.08
N THR A 38 1.42 9.51 16.34
CA THR A 38 0.28 8.80 16.92
C THR A 38 -0.98 9.65 16.83
N SER A 39 -2.13 8.99 16.65
CA SER A 39 -3.45 9.59 16.85
C SER A 39 -3.75 9.74 18.34
N GLY A 40 -4.59 10.71 18.69
CA GLY A 40 -5.01 10.91 20.07
C GLY A 40 -4.58 12.27 20.61
N LEU A 41 -5.32 12.72 21.60
CA LEU A 41 -5.07 13.97 22.31
C LEU A 41 -3.88 13.77 23.25
N PHE A 42 -2.82 14.55 23.10
CA PHE A 42 -1.63 14.41 23.95
C PHE A 42 -1.94 14.83 25.39
N ILE A 43 -1.97 13.87 26.30
CA ILE A 43 -2.30 14.10 27.71
C ILE A 43 -1.09 14.60 28.48
N GLY A 44 0.10 14.13 28.16
CA GLY A 44 1.33 14.62 28.78
C GLY A 44 2.49 13.64 28.65
N ARG A 45 3.64 14.07 29.15
CA ARG A 45 4.85 13.25 29.28
C ARG A 45 4.92 12.68 30.69
N VAL A 46 5.32 11.41 30.80
CA VAL A 46 5.59 10.76 32.08
C VAL A 46 6.73 11.46 32.79
N LEU A 47 6.43 12.06 33.95
CA LEU A 47 7.38 12.72 34.84
C LEU A 47 8.12 11.69 35.72
N ALA A 48 7.40 10.66 36.16
CA ALA A 48 7.94 9.52 36.87
C ALA A 48 7.11 8.27 36.55
N GLY A 49 7.77 7.20 36.12
CA GLY A 49 7.13 5.92 35.83
C GLY A 49 7.26 4.93 36.99
N SER A 50 6.33 3.99 37.07
CA SER A 50 6.36 2.83 37.98
C SER A 50 5.91 1.57 37.26
N ASP A 51 5.97 0.43 37.96
CA ASP A 51 5.48 -0.85 37.46
C ASP A 51 3.95 -0.88 37.23
N ASP A 52 3.21 0.05 37.86
CA ASP A 52 1.75 0.07 37.91
C ASP A 52 1.12 1.38 37.39
N GLY A 53 1.90 2.27 36.78
CA GLY A 53 1.39 3.55 36.32
C GLY A 53 2.43 4.60 35.98
N ALA A 54 1.95 5.82 35.87
CA ALA A 54 2.72 6.99 35.49
C ALA A 54 2.23 8.24 36.23
N LEU A 55 3.15 9.05 36.75
CA LEU A 55 2.88 10.42 37.19
C LEU A 55 3.03 11.37 36.00
N ILE A 56 1.98 12.15 35.73
CA ILE A 56 1.90 13.03 34.56
C ILE A 56 1.31 14.38 34.97
N ARG A 57 1.84 15.47 34.41
CA ARG A 57 1.14 16.76 34.39
C ARG A 57 0.23 16.83 33.18
N LEU A 58 -1.08 16.88 33.40
CA LEU A 58 -2.09 16.85 32.35
C LEU A 58 -2.05 18.12 31.50
N GLN A 59 -2.11 17.99 30.17
CA GLN A 59 -2.34 19.11 29.24
C GLN A 59 -3.83 19.30 28.91
N HIS A 60 -4.63 18.26 29.11
CA HIS A 60 -6.07 18.26 28.86
C HIS A 60 -6.80 17.52 29.97
N PRO A 61 -8.09 17.83 30.21
CA PRO A 61 -8.90 17.10 31.19
C PRO A 61 -9.00 15.61 30.85
N LEU A 62 -9.11 14.79 31.90
CA LEU A 62 -9.15 13.34 31.81
C LEU A 62 -10.18 12.77 32.79
N GLU A 63 -10.87 11.71 32.38
CA GLU A 63 -11.87 11.00 33.19
C GLU A 63 -11.57 9.49 33.23
N THR A 64 -11.99 8.83 34.32
CA THR A 64 -12.04 7.37 34.36
C THR A 64 -12.97 6.84 33.24
N GLY A 65 -12.58 5.70 32.67
CA GLY A 65 -13.18 5.13 31.48
C GLY A 65 -12.50 5.57 30.18
N ASP A 66 -11.77 6.69 30.15
CA ASP A 66 -11.04 7.12 28.96
C ASP A 66 -10.03 6.06 28.49
N ARG A 67 -9.94 5.86 27.18
CA ARG A 67 -8.94 4.97 26.61
C ARG A 67 -7.66 5.74 26.36
N LEU A 68 -6.60 5.31 27.01
CA LEU A 68 -5.27 5.88 26.92
C LEU A 68 -4.34 5.00 26.09
N ARG A 69 -3.33 5.62 25.51
CA ARG A 69 -2.21 4.95 24.84
C ARG A 69 -0.90 5.55 25.34
N VAL A 70 -0.02 4.68 25.81
CA VAL A 70 1.37 5.01 26.13
C VAL A 70 2.23 4.67 24.94
N GLN A 71 3.12 5.59 24.58
CA GLN A 71 4.16 5.39 23.58
C GLN A 71 5.50 5.37 24.29
N PHE A 72 6.17 4.22 24.22
CA PHE A 72 7.42 4.00 24.93
C PHE A 72 8.58 4.68 24.22
N LYS A 73 9.40 5.41 24.97
CA LYS A 73 10.54 6.16 24.43
C LYS A 73 11.61 5.25 23.80
N LYS A 74 11.72 4.00 24.26
CA LYS A 74 12.81 3.08 23.90
C LYS A 74 12.73 2.57 22.46
N ASP A 75 11.54 2.23 21.99
CA ASP A 75 11.33 1.46 20.76
C ASP A 75 10.11 1.92 19.92
N ASP A 76 9.45 3.01 20.33
CA ASP A 76 8.22 3.50 19.73
C ASP A 76 7.04 2.49 19.80
N GLU A 77 7.17 1.42 20.61
CA GLU A 77 6.07 0.51 20.89
C GLU A 77 4.95 1.23 21.65
N ARG A 78 3.75 0.67 21.53
CA ARG A 78 2.54 1.33 22.00
C ARG A 78 1.62 0.34 22.66
N GLU A 79 1.20 0.68 23.86
CA GLU A 79 0.18 -0.07 24.59
C GLU A 79 -0.99 0.84 24.94
N ALA A 80 -2.21 0.30 24.74
CA ALA A 80 -3.45 1.01 25.00
C ALA A 80 -4.22 0.31 26.12
N TYR A 81 -4.84 1.10 26.99
CA TYR A 81 -5.62 0.60 28.12
C TYR A 81 -6.77 1.56 28.43
N ASN A 82 -7.81 1.07 29.10
CA ASN A 82 -8.87 1.92 29.63
C ASN A 82 -8.48 2.36 31.04
N LEU A 83 -8.51 3.67 31.31
CA LEU A 83 -8.16 4.25 32.60
C LEU A 83 -9.24 3.87 33.63
N ARG A 84 -8.94 2.92 34.51
CA ARG A 84 -9.90 2.47 35.53
C ARG A 84 -9.85 3.27 36.82
N ARG A 85 -8.69 3.85 37.13
CA ARG A 85 -8.45 4.61 38.35
C ARG A 85 -7.33 5.61 38.10
N MET A 86 -7.41 6.75 38.77
CA MET A 86 -6.34 7.75 38.83
C MET A 86 -6.35 8.42 40.21
N ALA A 87 -5.24 9.06 40.57
CA ALA A 87 -5.12 9.75 41.85
C ALA A 87 -4.45 11.11 41.71
N VAL A 88 -4.93 12.09 42.47
CA VAL A 88 -4.32 13.43 42.61
C VAL A 88 -3.82 13.55 44.03
N ALA A 89 -2.52 13.82 44.20
CA ALA A 89 -1.88 13.85 45.53
C ALA A 89 -2.18 12.61 46.39
N GLY A 90 -2.23 11.43 45.76
CA GLY A 90 -2.51 10.15 46.41
C GLY A 90 -3.98 9.86 46.71
N GLN A 91 -4.91 10.79 46.44
CA GLN A 91 -6.34 10.59 46.62
C GLN A 91 -7.00 10.13 45.32
N PRO A 92 -7.78 9.03 45.31
CA PRO A 92 -8.51 8.58 44.12
C PRO A 92 -9.50 9.63 43.62
N VAL A 93 -9.52 9.85 42.30
CA VAL A 93 -10.47 10.77 41.63
C VAL A 93 -11.02 10.15 40.35
N GLU A 94 -12.25 10.50 39.99
CA GLU A 94 -12.92 10.06 38.75
C GLU A 94 -12.69 11.02 37.58
N ALA A 95 -12.34 12.28 37.85
CA ALA A 95 -12.00 13.29 36.84
C ALA A 95 -10.85 14.18 37.32
N ALA A 96 -10.02 14.64 36.39
CA ALA A 96 -8.96 15.60 36.65
C ALA A 96 -8.86 16.64 35.53
N GLU A 97 -8.72 17.91 35.93
CA GLU A 97 -8.56 19.04 35.02
C GLU A 97 -7.14 19.14 34.46
N ALA A 98 -6.98 19.89 33.37
CA ALA A 98 -5.67 20.23 32.82
C ALA A 98 -4.77 20.93 33.87
N GLU A 99 -3.46 20.88 33.65
CA GLU A 99 -2.39 21.42 34.50
C GLU A 99 -2.22 20.77 35.88
N ARG A 100 -3.02 19.73 36.20
CA ARG A 100 -2.85 18.94 37.42
C ARG A 100 -1.82 17.84 37.24
N GLU A 101 -1.07 17.55 38.31
CA GLU A 101 -0.27 16.34 38.41
C GLU A 101 -1.15 15.19 38.89
N VAL A 102 -1.21 14.13 38.08
CA VAL A 102 -2.10 12.99 38.26
C VAL A 102 -1.30 11.72 38.09
N PHE A 103 -1.50 10.78 38.99
CA PHE A 103 -1.02 9.42 38.84
C PHE A 103 -2.06 8.59 38.09
N LEU A 104 -1.70 8.11 36.90
CA LEU A 104 -2.52 7.26 36.06
C LEU A 104 -2.09 5.81 36.26
N TYR A 105 -2.99 4.95 36.72
CA TYR A 105 -2.66 3.55 36.87
C TYR A 105 -2.75 2.81 35.53
N ALA A 106 -1.70 2.09 35.18
CA ALA A 106 -1.57 1.32 33.95
C ALA A 106 -1.33 -0.17 34.28
N PRO A 107 -1.76 -1.10 33.41
CA PRO A 107 -1.54 -2.54 33.62
C PRO A 107 -0.13 -3.01 33.23
N PHE A 108 0.79 -2.07 32.98
CA PHE A 108 2.16 -2.31 32.54
C PHE A 108 3.07 -1.21 33.08
N ALA A 109 4.37 -1.51 33.13
CA ALA A 109 5.38 -0.57 33.58
C ALA A 109 5.54 0.61 32.61
N THR A 110 5.77 1.81 33.15
CA THR A 110 6.11 3.00 32.38
C THR A 110 7.43 3.59 32.84
N ASN A 111 8.05 4.42 31.98
CA ASN A 111 9.31 5.06 32.26
C ASN A 111 9.22 6.58 32.09
N GLU A 112 10.11 7.29 32.79
CA GLU A 112 10.27 8.73 32.60
C GLU A 112 10.51 9.07 31.11
N GLY A 113 9.73 10.02 30.60
CA GLY A 113 9.80 10.47 29.22
C GLY A 113 8.88 9.75 28.24
N ASP A 114 8.19 8.69 28.65
CA ASP A 114 7.11 8.09 27.85
C ASP A 114 5.99 9.13 27.59
N LEU A 115 5.26 8.95 26.50
CA LEU A 115 4.22 9.89 26.06
C LEU A 115 2.83 9.26 26.19
N VAL A 116 1.88 9.97 26.77
CA VAL A 116 0.51 9.48 26.97
C VAL A 116 -0.48 10.26 26.14
N PHE A 117 -1.36 9.54 25.46
CA PHE A 117 -2.40 10.08 24.59
C PHE A 117 -3.77 9.51 24.96
N LYS A 118 -4.81 10.35 24.95
CA LYS A 118 -6.21 9.90 24.99
C LYS A 118 -6.65 9.57 23.58
N VAL A 119 -7.05 8.33 23.35
CA VAL A 119 -7.41 7.79 22.03
C VAL A 119 -8.90 7.47 21.90
N ASP A 120 -9.60 7.32 23.02
CA ASP A 120 -11.06 7.26 23.07
C ASP A 120 -11.59 7.90 24.36
N SER A 121 -12.84 8.34 24.33
CA SER A 121 -13.58 8.76 25.52
C SER A 121 -14.35 7.58 26.11
N GLY A 122 -14.31 7.39 27.42
CA GLY A 122 -15.01 6.27 28.08
C GLY A 122 -16.52 6.26 27.85
N ARG A 123 -17.12 7.42 27.58
CA ARG A 123 -18.55 7.59 27.29
C ARG A 123 -18.89 7.55 25.79
N GLY A 124 -17.90 7.71 24.91
CA GLY A 124 -18.13 7.94 23.48
C GLY A 124 -18.73 6.72 22.77
N GLU A 125 -18.25 5.51 23.07
CA GLU A 125 -18.81 4.29 22.50
C GLU A 125 -20.20 4.01 23.06
N GLU A 126 -20.43 4.18 24.36
CA GLU A 126 -21.73 3.93 24.98
C GLU A 126 -22.80 4.92 24.48
N GLU A 127 -22.46 6.21 24.37
CA GLU A 127 -23.33 7.24 23.77
C GLU A 127 -23.56 6.99 22.27
N ALA A 128 -22.52 6.65 21.51
CA ALA A 128 -22.66 6.31 20.08
C ALA A 128 -23.54 5.08 19.88
N MET A 129 -23.37 4.05 20.72
CA MET A 129 -24.16 2.81 20.69
C MET A 129 -25.58 3.00 21.23
N ALA A 130 -25.80 4.02 22.08
CA ALA A 130 -27.11 4.46 22.54
C ALA A 130 -27.79 5.41 21.55
N SER A 131 -27.11 5.86 20.47
CA SER A 131 -27.67 6.79 19.51
C SER A 131 -28.94 6.24 18.85
N PRO A 132 -29.91 7.10 18.49
CA PRO A 132 -31.13 6.68 17.79
C PRO A 132 -30.85 5.88 16.52
N LEU A 133 -29.75 6.17 15.82
CA LEU A 133 -29.34 5.46 14.61
C LEU A 133 -28.91 4.02 14.90
N VAL A 134 -28.10 3.80 15.94
CA VAL A 134 -27.67 2.45 16.34
C VAL A 134 -28.85 1.66 16.91
N ARG A 135 -29.72 2.28 17.70
CA ARG A 135 -30.96 1.65 18.18
C ARG A 135 -31.85 1.20 17.02
N ALA A 136 -32.12 2.09 16.07
CA ALA A 136 -32.89 1.76 14.86
C ALA A 136 -32.23 0.67 14.01
N PHE A 137 -30.89 0.62 13.96
CA PHE A 137 -30.15 -0.43 13.28
C PHE A 137 -30.25 -1.78 14.01
N LYS A 138 -30.15 -1.81 15.34
CA LYS A 138 -30.26 -3.02 16.17
C LYS A 138 -31.69 -3.57 16.26
N GLU A 139 -32.69 -2.69 16.32
CA GLU A 139 -34.11 -3.05 16.34
C GLU A 139 -34.58 -3.62 14.99
N ARG A 140 -33.81 -3.38 13.92
CA ARG A 140 -33.99 -4.05 12.64
C ARG A 140 -33.60 -5.53 12.77
N ALA A 141 -34.59 -6.40 12.86
CA ALA A 141 -34.35 -7.84 12.83
C ALA A 141 -33.58 -8.24 11.56
N GLU A 142 -32.47 -8.97 11.71
CA GLU A 142 -31.64 -9.47 10.59
C GLU A 142 -32.47 -10.23 9.55
N THR A 143 -33.56 -10.86 9.99
CA THR A 143 -34.54 -11.59 9.18
C THR A 143 -35.38 -10.71 8.25
N GLN A 144 -35.46 -9.40 8.49
CA GLN A 144 -36.13 -8.44 7.61
C GLN A 144 -35.22 -7.87 6.51
N ILE A 145 -33.91 -8.05 6.62
CA ILE A 145 -32.96 -7.62 5.59
C ILE A 145 -32.95 -8.67 4.49
N LYS A 146 -33.95 -8.64 3.60
CA LYS A 146 -33.89 -9.41 2.36
C LYS A 146 -32.71 -8.88 1.54
N PRO A 147 -31.67 -9.70 1.26
CA PRO A 147 -30.55 -9.23 0.47
C PRO A 147 -31.07 -8.76 -0.88
N SER A 148 -30.64 -7.56 -1.29
CA SER A 148 -31.01 -7.01 -2.59
C SER A 148 -30.62 -8.00 -3.70
N PRO A 149 -31.29 -7.98 -4.87
CA PRO A 149 -30.87 -8.78 -6.01
C PRO A 149 -29.37 -8.63 -6.32
N ALA A 150 -28.83 -7.42 -6.15
CA ALA A 150 -27.41 -7.14 -6.29
C ALA A 150 -26.55 -7.87 -5.24
N LEU A 151 -26.94 -7.86 -3.96
CA LEU A 151 -26.23 -8.60 -2.90
C LEU A 151 -26.35 -10.11 -3.08
N LYS A 152 -27.50 -10.60 -3.56
CA LYS A 152 -27.68 -12.02 -3.90
C LYS A 152 -26.80 -12.44 -5.07
N SER A 153 -26.72 -11.63 -6.12
CA SER A 153 -25.81 -11.87 -7.25
C SER A 153 -24.36 -11.86 -6.77
N ALA A 154 -23.95 -10.83 -6.03
CA ALA A 154 -22.60 -10.74 -5.47
C ALA A 154 -22.28 -11.94 -4.58
N ARG A 155 -23.21 -12.40 -3.73
CA ARG A 155 -23.05 -13.62 -2.93
C ARG A 155 -22.98 -14.90 -3.77
N ALA A 156 -23.74 -15.00 -4.85
CA ALA A 156 -23.65 -16.12 -5.77
C ALA A 156 -22.31 -16.11 -6.53
N ASP A 157 -21.79 -14.93 -6.87
CA ASP A 157 -20.47 -14.73 -7.48
C ASP A 157 -19.32 -15.00 -6.50
N LEU A 158 -19.56 -14.81 -5.19
CA LEU A 158 -18.65 -15.20 -4.10
C LEU A 158 -18.52 -16.72 -3.97
N VAL A 159 -19.54 -17.49 -4.37
CA VAL A 159 -19.46 -18.95 -4.39
C VAL A 159 -18.54 -19.37 -5.53
N ARG A 160 -17.36 -19.86 -5.14
CA ARG A 160 -16.31 -20.34 -6.03
C ARG A 160 -16.89 -21.37 -6.99
N LYS A 161 -17.15 -20.98 -8.25
CA LYS A 161 -17.36 -21.98 -9.31
C LYS A 161 -16.05 -22.79 -9.38
N PRO A 162 -16.08 -24.13 -9.28
CA PRO A 162 -14.87 -24.92 -9.42
C PRO A 162 -14.26 -24.56 -10.78
N GLY A 163 -13.12 -23.87 -10.73
CA GLY A 163 -12.35 -23.59 -11.94
C GLY A 163 -12.04 -24.93 -12.60
N SER A 164 -11.99 -24.94 -13.93
CA SER A 164 -11.48 -26.11 -14.66
C SER A 164 -10.14 -26.51 -14.05
N ARG A 165 -9.99 -27.79 -13.66
CA ARG A 165 -8.68 -28.35 -13.30
C ARG A 165 -7.71 -28.01 -14.43
N ALA A 166 -6.70 -27.21 -14.12
CA ALA A 166 -5.73 -26.77 -15.13
C ALA A 166 -4.98 -27.99 -15.68
N GLY A 167 -4.78 -28.02 -16.99
CA GLY A 167 -3.74 -28.84 -17.61
C GLY A 167 -2.35 -28.45 -17.09
N THR A 168 -1.31 -29.18 -17.51
CA THR A 168 0.07 -28.94 -17.12
C THR A 168 0.45 -27.46 -17.24
N ALA A 169 0.63 -26.79 -16.10
CA ALA A 169 0.93 -25.36 -16.05
C ALA A 169 2.24 -25.08 -16.80
N ALA A 170 2.16 -24.27 -17.86
CA ALA A 170 3.34 -23.79 -18.56
C ALA A 170 4.29 -23.08 -17.58
N LYS A 171 5.59 -23.11 -17.87
CA LYS A 171 6.56 -22.34 -17.08
C LYS A 171 6.19 -20.85 -17.20
N PRO A 172 6.10 -20.10 -16.09
CA PRO A 172 5.81 -18.67 -16.16
C PRO A 172 6.85 -17.93 -17.00
N GLU A 173 6.37 -16.94 -17.77
CA GLU A 173 7.21 -15.94 -18.44
C GLU A 173 8.02 -15.13 -17.41
N VAL A 174 9.13 -14.54 -17.84
CA VAL A 174 9.93 -13.62 -17.01
C VAL A 174 9.89 -12.21 -17.61
N TRP A 175 9.25 -11.32 -16.87
CA TRP A 175 9.07 -9.92 -17.25
C TRP A 175 10.01 -9.03 -16.44
N TYR A 176 10.64 -8.07 -17.09
CA TYR A 176 11.53 -7.13 -16.41
C TYR A 176 10.92 -5.73 -16.40
N ARG A 177 10.87 -5.05 -15.25
CA ARG A 177 10.59 -3.60 -15.21
C ARG A 177 11.90 -2.84 -15.19
N LEU A 178 12.08 -1.92 -16.13
CA LEU A 178 13.27 -1.06 -16.21
C LEU A 178 12.90 0.41 -16.00
N PRO A 179 13.76 1.23 -15.37
CA PRO A 179 13.46 2.64 -15.16
C PRO A 179 13.53 3.44 -16.47
N ARG A 180 14.44 3.06 -17.38
CA ARG A 180 14.69 3.81 -18.61
C ARG A 180 14.89 2.92 -19.82
N ALA A 181 14.43 3.39 -20.97
CA ALA A 181 14.49 2.65 -22.22
C ALA A 181 15.92 2.36 -22.70
N GLU A 182 16.92 3.17 -22.36
CA GLU A 182 18.33 2.97 -22.75
C GLU A 182 18.89 1.62 -22.29
N MET A 183 18.33 1.06 -21.22
CA MET A 183 18.78 -0.20 -20.63
C MET A 183 18.26 -1.44 -21.39
N LEU A 184 17.27 -1.28 -22.28
CA LEU A 184 16.62 -2.40 -22.97
C LEU A 184 17.60 -3.29 -23.73
N THR A 185 18.59 -2.69 -24.39
CA THR A 185 19.56 -3.45 -25.19
C THR A 185 20.50 -4.30 -24.33
N GLY A 186 20.69 -3.93 -23.07
CA GLY A 186 21.49 -4.71 -22.11
C GLY A 186 20.81 -6.03 -21.72
N LEU A 187 19.49 -6.14 -21.86
CA LEU A 187 18.74 -7.37 -21.57
C LEU A 187 18.68 -8.34 -22.75
N ALA A 188 19.19 -7.98 -23.93
CA ALA A 188 19.09 -8.84 -25.12
C ALA A 188 19.60 -10.29 -24.91
N PRO A 189 20.71 -10.54 -24.17
CA PRO A 189 21.17 -11.92 -23.92
C PRO A 189 20.22 -12.74 -23.07
N LEU A 190 19.38 -12.11 -22.23
CA LEU A 190 18.40 -12.78 -21.38
C LEU A 190 17.13 -13.18 -22.15
N ARG A 191 16.89 -12.61 -23.33
CA ARG A 191 15.68 -12.83 -24.14
C ARG A 191 14.39 -12.69 -23.31
N PRO A 192 14.13 -11.52 -22.72
CA PRO A 192 12.96 -11.32 -21.86
C PRO A 192 11.65 -11.52 -22.64
N ASP A 193 10.65 -12.14 -21.99
CA ASP A 193 9.33 -12.39 -22.59
C ASP A 193 8.51 -11.10 -22.75
N ALA A 194 8.70 -10.16 -21.81
CA ALA A 194 8.19 -8.80 -21.89
C ALA A 194 9.05 -7.85 -21.06
N VAL A 195 8.97 -6.55 -21.37
CA VAL A 195 9.58 -5.49 -20.56
C VAL A 195 8.55 -4.43 -20.22
N ILE A 196 8.42 -4.15 -18.93
CA ILE A 196 7.59 -3.07 -18.41
C ILE A 196 8.43 -1.79 -18.38
N LEU A 197 7.95 -0.72 -19.01
CA LEU A 197 8.58 0.60 -18.99
C LEU A 197 7.62 1.66 -18.46
N PRO A 198 8.07 2.54 -17.55
CA PRO A 198 7.29 3.71 -17.16
C PRO A 198 6.95 4.56 -18.39
N LEU A 199 5.67 4.93 -18.50
CA LEU A 199 5.15 5.82 -19.52
C LEU A 199 5.62 7.25 -19.23
N THR A 200 6.79 7.57 -19.78
CA THR A 200 7.35 8.92 -19.80
C THR A 200 7.67 9.30 -21.24
N ARG A 201 7.55 10.58 -21.55
CA ARG A 201 7.93 11.13 -22.86
C ARG A 201 9.34 10.73 -23.30
N SER A 202 10.30 10.65 -22.36
CA SER A 202 11.66 10.20 -22.63
C SER A 202 11.71 8.73 -23.04
N ASN A 203 11.05 7.85 -22.28
CA ASN A 203 11.01 6.43 -22.59
C ASN A 203 10.29 6.16 -23.92
N VAL A 204 9.18 6.84 -24.21
CA VAL A 204 8.45 6.70 -25.48
C VAL A 204 9.34 7.07 -26.66
N ARG A 205 10.00 8.24 -26.61
CA ARG A 205 10.90 8.69 -27.67
C ARG A 205 12.08 7.74 -27.87
N ARG A 206 12.72 7.32 -26.77
CA ARG A 206 13.91 6.47 -26.84
C ARG A 206 13.56 5.07 -27.33
N ALA A 207 12.49 4.46 -26.83
CA ALA A 207 12.03 3.15 -27.30
C ALA A 207 11.68 3.18 -28.80
N ALA A 208 10.99 4.23 -29.26
CA ALA A 208 10.69 4.43 -30.69
C ALA A 208 11.96 4.46 -31.55
N ALA A 209 12.99 5.20 -31.11
CA ALA A 209 14.27 5.29 -31.81
C ALA A 209 15.02 3.95 -31.88
N MET A 210 14.78 3.04 -30.91
CA MET A 210 15.42 1.73 -30.84
C MET A 210 14.58 0.61 -31.46
N ARG A 211 13.42 0.91 -32.06
CA ARG A 211 12.48 -0.10 -32.60
C ARG A 211 13.14 -1.19 -33.45
N ARG A 212 13.97 -0.80 -34.43
CA ARG A 212 14.69 -1.74 -35.30
C ARG A 212 15.65 -2.65 -34.51
N ARG A 213 16.32 -2.12 -33.50
CA ARG A 213 17.28 -2.86 -32.67
C ARG A 213 16.59 -3.81 -31.69
N LEU A 214 15.40 -3.43 -31.20
CA LEU A 214 14.61 -4.24 -30.28
C LEU A 214 13.88 -5.39 -30.99
N GLY A 215 13.55 -5.23 -32.28
CA GLY A 215 12.89 -6.28 -33.06
C GLY A 215 11.58 -6.71 -32.40
N ALA A 216 11.39 -8.02 -32.24
CA ALA A 216 10.18 -8.60 -31.63
C ALA A 216 9.94 -8.10 -30.19
N LEU A 217 10.99 -7.78 -29.42
CA LEU A 217 10.83 -7.28 -28.04
C LEU A 217 10.05 -5.96 -27.99
N TYR A 218 10.11 -5.15 -29.05
CA TYR A 218 9.38 -3.90 -29.13
C TYR A 218 7.86 -4.11 -29.03
N ASP A 219 7.34 -5.17 -29.64
CA ASP A 219 5.92 -5.54 -29.58
C ASP A 219 5.53 -6.14 -28.22
N HIS A 220 6.53 -6.42 -27.38
CA HIS A 220 6.42 -6.94 -26.02
C HIS A 220 6.72 -5.92 -24.92
N LEU A 221 6.80 -4.64 -25.27
CA LEU A 221 6.81 -3.57 -24.30
C LEU A 221 5.43 -3.38 -23.66
N VAL A 222 5.40 -3.32 -22.34
CA VAL A 222 4.22 -3.00 -21.54
C VAL A 222 4.42 -1.62 -20.93
N TRP A 223 3.55 -0.66 -21.26
CA TRP A 223 3.69 0.71 -20.79
C TRP A 223 2.99 0.91 -19.45
N SER A 224 3.76 1.08 -18.38
CA SER A 224 3.24 1.34 -17.04
C SER A 224 2.86 2.80 -16.90
N LEU A 225 1.59 3.08 -16.67
CA LEU A 225 1.12 4.43 -16.37
C LEU A 225 1.64 4.87 -14.99
N PRO A 226 1.90 6.18 -14.78
CA PRO A 226 2.39 6.67 -13.50
C PRO A 226 1.36 6.40 -12.39
N PRO A 227 1.78 5.98 -11.19
CA PRO A 227 0.86 5.61 -10.12
C PRO A 227 0.02 6.78 -9.61
N LEU A 228 0.54 8.00 -9.73
CA LEU A 228 -0.14 9.25 -9.42
C LEU A 228 -0.14 10.16 -10.65
N ILE A 229 -1.30 10.75 -10.93
CA ILE A 229 -1.47 11.73 -12.02
C ILE A 229 -1.97 13.03 -11.40
N PHE A 230 -1.22 14.11 -11.59
CA PHE A 230 -1.67 15.46 -11.24
C PHE A 230 -2.47 16.07 -12.39
N GLU A 231 -3.36 17.01 -12.06
CA GLU A 231 -4.18 17.72 -13.06
C GLU A 231 -3.31 18.36 -14.16
N SER A 232 -2.18 18.97 -13.75
CA SER A 232 -1.20 19.59 -14.64
C SER A 232 -0.61 18.61 -15.67
N ASP A 233 -0.58 17.33 -15.33
CA ASP A 233 0.16 16.31 -16.09
C ASP A 233 -0.77 15.55 -17.05
N LYS A 234 -2.09 15.70 -16.90
CA LYS A 234 -3.10 15.00 -17.73
C LYS A 234 -2.93 15.29 -19.22
N THR A 235 -2.68 16.53 -19.60
CA THR A 235 -2.50 16.92 -21.02
C THR A 235 -1.27 16.24 -21.62
N GLY A 236 -0.16 16.21 -20.88
CA GLY A 236 1.06 15.51 -21.29
C GLY A 236 0.85 14.01 -21.44
N LEU A 237 0.21 13.38 -20.44
CA LEU A 237 -0.11 11.96 -20.47
C LEU A 237 -1.00 11.59 -21.65
N ARG A 238 -2.03 12.39 -21.97
CA ARG A 238 -2.89 12.16 -23.15
C ARG A 238 -2.10 12.23 -24.45
N ALA A 239 -1.15 13.16 -24.58
CA ALA A 239 -0.30 13.25 -25.75
C ALA A 239 0.62 12.03 -25.90
N ASP A 240 1.20 11.55 -24.79
CA ASP A 240 2.05 10.36 -24.78
C ASP A 240 1.24 9.08 -25.13
N LEU A 241 0.02 8.93 -24.59
CA LEU A 241 -0.90 7.83 -24.95
C LEU A 241 -1.31 7.88 -26.43
N ALA A 242 -1.61 9.06 -26.97
CA ALA A 242 -1.91 9.24 -28.39
C ALA A 242 -0.71 8.86 -29.28
N GLN A 243 0.51 9.19 -28.84
CA GLN A 243 1.74 8.77 -29.53
C GLN A 243 1.90 7.25 -29.54
N LEU A 244 1.64 6.57 -28.41
CA LEU A 244 1.65 5.11 -28.35
C LEU A 244 0.61 4.46 -29.27
N GLY A 245 -0.57 5.07 -29.38
CA GLY A 245 -1.60 4.66 -30.35
C GLY A 245 -1.10 4.71 -31.79
N LYS A 246 -0.44 5.81 -32.19
CA LYS A 246 0.19 5.93 -33.52
C LYS A 246 1.28 4.89 -33.75
N MET A 247 2.01 4.53 -32.71
CA MET A 247 3.06 3.50 -32.74
C MET A 247 2.52 2.06 -32.81
N LYS A 248 1.18 1.89 -32.77
CA LYS A 248 0.47 0.60 -32.72
C LYS A 248 0.88 -0.22 -31.51
N VAL A 249 0.97 0.43 -30.35
CA VAL A 249 1.20 -0.25 -29.07
C VAL A 249 -0.11 -0.53 -28.36
N PHE A 250 -0.24 -1.75 -27.85
CA PHE A 250 -1.50 -2.28 -27.34
C PHE A 250 -1.40 -2.85 -25.93
N ARG A 251 -0.28 -2.67 -25.20
CA ARG A 251 -0.10 -3.25 -23.86
C ARG A 251 0.18 -2.16 -22.83
N TYR A 252 -0.71 -2.03 -21.86
CA TYR A 252 -0.62 -1.04 -20.80
C TYR A 252 -0.65 -1.73 -19.43
N MET A 253 0.03 -1.13 -18.46
CA MET A 253 -0.06 -1.52 -17.07
C MET A 253 -0.59 -0.34 -16.26
N ILE A 254 -1.69 -0.55 -15.54
CA ILE A 254 -2.36 0.47 -14.73
C ILE A 254 -2.08 0.26 -13.25
N SER A 255 -1.83 1.36 -12.54
CA SER A 255 -1.59 1.33 -11.10
C SER A 255 -2.74 1.92 -10.28
N ASN A 256 -3.78 2.46 -10.92
CA ASN A 256 -5.03 2.89 -10.31
C ASN A 256 -6.19 2.73 -11.31
N LEU A 257 -7.43 2.61 -10.82
CA LEU A 257 -8.62 2.42 -11.68
C LEU A 257 -8.99 3.66 -12.50
N GLY A 258 -8.59 4.85 -12.05
CA GLY A 258 -8.77 6.11 -12.78
C GLY A 258 -8.05 6.18 -14.12
N HIS A 259 -7.15 5.22 -14.41
CA HIS A 259 -6.50 5.07 -15.70
C HIS A 259 -7.40 4.48 -16.79
N LEU A 260 -8.39 3.66 -16.44
CA LEU A 260 -9.21 2.95 -17.44
C LEU A 260 -9.87 3.91 -18.44
N PRO A 261 -10.49 5.04 -18.03
CA PRO A 261 -11.08 6.00 -18.97
C PRO A 261 -10.05 6.76 -19.83
N LEU A 262 -8.76 6.67 -19.53
CA LEU A 262 -7.69 7.32 -20.30
C LEU A 262 -7.19 6.42 -21.43
N LEU A 263 -7.36 5.11 -21.31
CA LEU A 263 -6.91 4.14 -22.31
C LEU A 263 -7.90 4.09 -23.48
N PRO A 264 -7.43 3.76 -24.70
CA PRO A 264 -8.34 3.44 -25.80
C PRO A 264 -9.30 2.34 -25.36
N SER A 265 -10.58 2.44 -25.72
CA SER A 265 -11.59 1.47 -25.32
C SER A 265 -11.13 0.04 -25.61
N THR A 266 -11.30 -0.85 -24.63
CA THR A 266 -11.09 -2.29 -24.75
C THR A 266 -12.20 -2.90 -25.61
N GLY A 267 -12.24 -2.51 -26.88
CA GLY A 267 -13.25 -2.96 -27.83
C GLY A 267 -12.84 -4.29 -28.44
N SER A 268 -13.57 -5.36 -28.09
CA SER A 268 -13.68 -6.60 -28.84
C SER A 268 -14.44 -6.37 -30.17
N GLY A 269 -14.04 -5.37 -30.95
CA GLY A 269 -14.53 -5.13 -32.30
C GLY A 269 -13.91 -6.15 -33.25
N ARG A 270 -14.77 -6.89 -33.98
CA ARG A 270 -14.37 -7.83 -35.04
C ARG A 270 -13.35 -7.16 -35.98
N GLY A 271 -12.08 -7.57 -35.89
CA GLY A 271 -11.02 -7.22 -36.84
C GLY A 271 -9.88 -6.31 -36.33
N GLY A 272 -9.93 -5.78 -35.11
CA GLY A 272 -8.84 -4.99 -34.51
C GLY A 272 -8.11 -5.74 -33.38
N ARG A 273 -6.77 -5.61 -33.26
CA ARG A 273 -6.07 -6.06 -32.04
C ARG A 273 -6.57 -5.22 -30.87
N GLY A 274 -7.31 -5.86 -29.95
CA GLY A 274 -7.73 -5.23 -28.71
C GLY A 274 -6.53 -4.78 -27.87
N VAL A 275 -6.74 -3.73 -27.07
CA VAL A 275 -5.77 -3.29 -26.07
C VAL A 275 -5.74 -4.32 -24.94
N THR A 276 -4.55 -4.77 -24.55
CA THR A 276 -4.28 -5.57 -23.36
C THR A 276 -3.94 -4.67 -22.18
N VAL A 277 -4.66 -4.83 -21.07
CA VAL A 277 -4.50 -4.04 -19.85
C VAL A 277 -4.11 -4.96 -18.69
N TYR A 278 -2.99 -4.64 -18.05
CA TYR A 278 -2.52 -5.33 -16.83
C TYR A 278 -2.71 -4.43 -15.61
N ALA A 279 -3.11 -5.00 -14.48
CA ALA A 279 -3.09 -4.33 -13.19
C ALA A 279 -1.73 -4.53 -12.50
N ASP A 280 -1.14 -3.42 -12.07
CA ASP A 280 0.06 -3.39 -11.24
C ASP A 280 -0.23 -3.83 -9.80
N HIS A 281 0.80 -4.19 -9.04
CA HIS A 281 0.70 -4.65 -7.64
C HIS A 281 0.00 -3.64 -6.73
N ARG A 282 0.04 -2.35 -7.11
CA ARG A 282 -0.59 -1.22 -6.39
C ARG A 282 -2.12 -1.28 -6.33
N LEU A 283 -2.77 -2.10 -7.18
CA LEU A 283 -4.21 -2.37 -7.10
C LEU A 283 -4.57 -3.39 -6.00
N ASN A 284 -3.57 -3.92 -5.28
CA ASN A 284 -3.74 -4.75 -4.08
C ASN A 284 -4.67 -5.97 -4.30
N CYS A 285 -4.45 -6.71 -5.39
CA CYS A 285 -5.19 -7.93 -5.66
C CYS A 285 -4.79 -9.04 -4.69
N LEU A 286 -5.52 -9.13 -3.57
CA LEU A 286 -5.22 -10.02 -2.43
C LEU A 286 -6.11 -11.27 -2.39
N ASN A 287 -7.23 -11.30 -3.11
CA ASN A 287 -8.18 -12.42 -3.10
C ASN A 287 -8.86 -12.59 -4.46
N SER A 288 -9.60 -13.69 -4.63
CA SER A 288 -10.28 -14.01 -5.90
C SER A 288 -11.43 -13.06 -6.22
N GLN A 289 -11.98 -12.35 -5.22
CA GLN A 289 -13.04 -11.36 -5.42
C GLN A 289 -12.49 -10.10 -6.09
N THR A 290 -11.35 -9.60 -5.61
CA THR A 290 -10.65 -8.50 -6.25
C THR A 290 -10.23 -8.89 -7.66
N GLU A 291 -9.73 -10.11 -7.86
CA GLU A 291 -9.40 -10.64 -9.18
C GLU A 291 -10.61 -10.62 -10.14
N ALA A 292 -11.77 -11.12 -9.71
CA ALA A 292 -12.99 -11.12 -10.49
C ALA A 292 -13.54 -9.70 -10.77
N ALA A 293 -13.47 -8.80 -9.78
CA ALA A 293 -13.87 -7.41 -9.96
C ALA A 293 -13.00 -6.70 -11.00
N LEU A 294 -11.68 -6.91 -10.96
CA LEU A 294 -10.76 -6.36 -11.95
C LEU A 294 -11.01 -6.97 -13.34
N ALA A 295 -11.27 -8.27 -13.43
CA ALA A 295 -11.67 -8.93 -14.67
C ALA A 295 -12.94 -8.30 -15.29
N GLY A 296 -13.95 -8.05 -14.45
CA GLY A 296 -15.20 -7.39 -14.88
C GLY A 296 -15.02 -5.96 -15.39
N LEU A 297 -13.91 -5.30 -15.04
CA LEU A 297 -13.52 -3.98 -15.56
C LEU A 297 -12.73 -4.06 -16.88
N GLY A 298 -12.55 -5.25 -17.44
CA GLY A 298 -11.82 -5.46 -18.70
C GLY A 298 -10.29 -5.51 -18.54
N ILE A 299 -9.80 -5.87 -17.36
CA ILE A 299 -8.36 -6.12 -17.12
C ILE A 299 -8.03 -7.55 -17.55
N ASP A 300 -6.97 -7.73 -18.34
CA ASP A 300 -6.55 -9.02 -18.90
C ASP A 300 -5.61 -9.80 -17.97
N GLY A 301 -4.91 -9.10 -17.08
CA GLY A 301 -4.09 -9.75 -16.07
C GLY A 301 -3.77 -8.88 -14.87
N VAL A 302 -3.56 -9.51 -13.72
CA VAL A 302 -3.39 -8.83 -12.43
C VAL A 302 -2.10 -9.23 -11.76
N THR A 303 -1.36 -8.26 -11.25
CA THR A 303 -0.25 -8.53 -10.34
C THR A 303 -0.81 -8.77 -8.95
N LEU A 304 -0.60 -9.98 -8.42
CA LEU A 304 -1.00 -10.32 -7.06
C LEU A 304 -0.28 -9.42 -6.06
N SER A 305 -0.98 -9.08 -4.98
CA SER A 305 -0.46 -8.18 -3.95
C SER A 305 0.86 -8.69 -3.38
N VAL A 306 1.84 -7.78 -3.26
CA VAL A 306 3.11 -8.05 -2.56
C VAL A 306 2.91 -8.34 -1.08
N GLU A 307 1.78 -7.89 -0.51
CA GLU A 307 1.41 -8.05 0.90
C GLU A 307 0.86 -9.44 1.23
N THR A 308 0.69 -10.34 0.25
CA THR A 308 0.17 -11.69 0.49
C THR A 308 1.14 -12.54 1.30
N ASP A 309 0.58 -13.45 2.10
CA ASP A 309 1.31 -14.55 2.74
C ASP A 309 1.30 -15.83 1.89
N GLU A 310 1.99 -16.85 2.37
CA GLU A 310 2.08 -18.16 1.72
C GLU A 310 0.72 -18.88 1.64
N ASP A 311 -0.10 -18.82 2.69
CA ASP A 311 -1.36 -19.56 2.77
C ASP A 311 -2.46 -18.96 1.90
N ASN A 312 -2.52 -17.63 1.80
CA ASN A 312 -3.38 -16.95 0.85
C ASN A 312 -2.91 -17.17 -0.60
N MET A 313 -1.61 -17.12 -0.86
CA MET A 313 -1.08 -17.42 -2.19
C MET A 313 -1.44 -18.86 -2.60
N LYS A 314 -1.28 -19.84 -1.69
CA LYS A 314 -1.72 -21.23 -1.93
C LYS A 314 -3.18 -21.30 -2.34
N ARG A 315 -4.07 -20.69 -1.55
CA ARG A 315 -5.52 -20.67 -1.81
C ARG A 315 -5.86 -20.03 -3.16
N LEU A 316 -5.22 -18.92 -3.52
CA LEU A 316 -5.42 -18.27 -4.82
C LEU A 316 -5.03 -19.21 -5.99
N LEU A 317 -3.86 -19.84 -5.89
CA LEU A 317 -3.26 -20.68 -6.92
C LEU A 317 -3.87 -22.09 -7.05
N GLU A 318 -4.83 -22.46 -6.20
CA GLU A 318 -5.61 -23.70 -6.37
C GLU A 318 -6.42 -23.72 -7.68
N SER A 319 -6.75 -22.55 -8.22
CA SER A 319 -7.54 -22.39 -9.46
C SER A 319 -6.85 -21.40 -10.39
N THR A 320 -7.16 -21.39 -11.69
CA THR A 320 -6.53 -20.45 -12.64
C THR A 320 -6.98 -19.00 -12.48
N GLY A 321 -8.10 -18.74 -11.81
CA GLY A 321 -8.71 -17.40 -11.77
C GLY A 321 -9.35 -16.99 -13.11
N PRO A 322 -10.12 -15.88 -13.12
CA PRO A 322 -10.77 -15.34 -14.31
C PRO A 322 -9.83 -14.56 -15.25
N VAL A 323 -8.62 -14.20 -14.80
CA VAL A 323 -7.63 -13.40 -15.55
C VAL A 323 -6.22 -13.95 -15.33
N ALA A 324 -5.29 -13.57 -16.20
CA ALA A 324 -3.89 -13.98 -16.04
C ALA A 324 -3.27 -13.37 -14.77
N ARG A 325 -2.51 -14.15 -14.02
CA ARG A 325 -1.82 -13.68 -12.80
C ARG A 325 -0.36 -13.39 -13.08
N LEU A 326 0.09 -12.25 -12.58
CA LEU A 326 1.48 -11.84 -12.54
C LEU A 326 1.92 -11.89 -11.07
N ILE A 327 3.16 -12.31 -10.82
CA ILE A 327 3.73 -12.34 -9.47
C ILE A 327 4.87 -11.35 -9.42
N TYR A 328 4.82 -10.39 -8.50
CA TYR A 328 5.96 -9.55 -8.17
C TYR A 328 7.02 -10.43 -7.48
N LEU A 329 7.96 -10.95 -8.25
CA LEU A 329 8.90 -11.96 -7.77
C LEU A 329 10.10 -11.30 -7.08
N TYR A 330 10.69 -10.30 -7.72
CA TYR A 330 11.89 -9.61 -7.23
C TYR A 330 11.74 -8.11 -7.41
N GLY A 331 12.26 -7.32 -6.47
CA GLY A 331 12.48 -5.90 -6.67
C GLY A 331 12.47 -5.09 -5.38
N ARG A 332 12.29 -3.78 -5.51
CA ARG A 332 12.29 -2.83 -4.37
C ARG A 332 10.99 -2.04 -4.40
N PRO A 333 9.86 -2.65 -4.01
CA PRO A 333 8.58 -1.96 -4.07
C PRO A 333 8.63 -0.72 -3.17
N PRO A 334 8.12 0.42 -3.63
CA PRO A 334 7.92 1.60 -2.80
C PRO A 334 7.14 1.28 -1.53
N LEU A 335 7.66 1.70 -0.37
CA LEU A 335 6.94 1.61 0.91
C LEU A 335 5.82 2.65 0.94
N PHE A 336 6.12 3.85 0.46
CA PHE A 336 5.13 4.89 0.23
C PHE A 336 5.61 5.90 -0.81
N THR A 337 4.65 6.65 -1.33
CA THR A 337 4.88 7.84 -2.15
C THR A 337 4.33 9.05 -1.40
N SER A 338 5.13 10.10 -1.28
CA SER A 338 4.77 11.33 -0.58
C SER A 338 4.83 12.51 -1.52
N ARG A 339 3.89 13.45 -1.40
CA ARG A 339 4.00 14.79 -2.00
C ARG A 339 4.69 15.79 -1.06
N PHE A 340 4.80 15.47 0.22
CA PHE A 340 5.53 16.30 1.16
C PHE A 340 7.03 16.15 0.96
N VAL A 341 7.73 17.27 0.93
CA VAL A 341 9.19 17.32 0.96
C VAL A 341 9.61 17.34 2.43
N THR A 342 10.16 16.24 2.90
CA THR A 342 10.61 16.10 4.29
C THR A 342 11.94 16.83 4.46
N ALA A 343 12.03 17.75 5.42
CA ALA A 343 13.27 18.45 5.73
C ALA A 343 14.38 17.44 6.12
N GLY A 344 15.59 17.65 5.59
CA GLY A 344 16.76 16.81 5.90
C GLY A 344 16.93 15.56 5.04
N LEU A 345 15.90 15.11 4.31
CA LEU A 345 16.06 14.00 3.36
C LEU A 345 16.65 14.52 2.04
N LYS A 346 17.80 13.97 1.66
CA LYS A 346 18.46 14.28 0.39
C LYS A 346 18.19 13.19 -0.64
N ASP A 347 18.11 13.59 -1.89
CA ASP A 347 17.83 12.69 -3.00
C ASP A 347 18.87 11.56 -3.07
N ASN A 348 18.35 10.34 -3.17
CA ASN A 348 19.06 9.08 -3.21
C ASN A 348 20.08 8.85 -2.09
N LEU A 349 20.00 9.55 -0.96
CA LEU A 349 20.83 9.23 0.21
C LEU A 349 20.18 8.15 1.08
N PRO A 350 21.00 7.29 1.74
CA PRO A 350 20.49 6.33 2.71
C PRO A 350 19.78 7.05 3.87
N VAL A 351 18.66 6.48 4.29
CA VAL A 351 17.93 6.86 5.50
C VAL A 351 17.82 5.61 6.36
N GLU A 352 18.19 5.71 7.63
CA GLU A 352 18.16 4.59 8.57
C GLU A 352 16.98 4.75 9.53
N SER A 353 16.24 3.67 9.75
CA SER A 353 15.22 3.63 10.80
C SER A 353 15.84 3.43 12.17
N PRO A 354 15.09 3.67 13.27
CA PRO A 354 15.53 3.30 14.62
C PRO A 354 15.88 1.81 14.80
N ARG A 355 15.40 0.94 13.90
CA ARG A 355 15.68 -0.51 13.90
C ARG A 355 16.92 -0.89 13.07
N GLY A 356 17.66 0.08 12.55
CA GLY A 356 18.84 -0.14 11.71
C GLY A 356 18.51 -0.56 10.26
N GLU A 357 17.25 -0.51 9.86
CA GLU A 357 16.83 -0.81 8.49
C GLU A 357 17.19 0.38 7.58
N LYS A 358 17.77 0.09 6.41
CA LYS A 358 18.22 1.11 5.45
C LYS A 358 17.23 1.29 4.30
N PHE A 359 16.92 2.54 4.03
CA PHE A 359 16.01 2.99 2.99
C PHE A 359 16.68 4.04 2.10
N ARG A 360 16.06 4.32 0.95
CA ARG A 360 16.46 5.39 0.03
C ARG A 360 15.26 6.28 -0.21
N TRP A 361 15.51 7.59 -0.17
CA TRP A 361 14.55 8.61 -0.55
C TRP A 361 14.87 9.06 -1.98
N ARG A 362 13.91 8.97 -2.91
CA ARG A 362 14.11 9.42 -4.29
C ARG A 362 13.07 10.46 -4.67
N GLN A 363 13.51 11.60 -5.16
CA GLN A 363 12.64 12.64 -5.70
C GLN A 363 12.18 12.25 -7.11
N GLU A 364 10.87 12.31 -7.34
CA GLU A 364 10.21 12.00 -8.60
C GLU A 364 9.23 13.11 -8.97
N GLY A 365 9.76 14.13 -9.67
CA GLY A 365 8.99 15.32 -10.02
C GLY A 365 8.41 15.99 -8.77
N ARG A 366 7.08 15.99 -8.65
CA ARG A 366 6.33 16.61 -7.54
C ARG A 366 6.13 15.69 -6.33
N THR A 367 6.57 14.45 -6.44
CA THR A 367 6.49 13.45 -5.37
C THR A 367 7.87 12.95 -5.01
N ALA A 368 7.94 12.21 -3.92
CA ALA A 368 9.10 11.45 -3.54
C ALA A 368 8.67 10.04 -3.12
N VAL A 369 9.59 9.11 -3.27
CA VAL A 369 9.38 7.70 -2.98
C VAL A 369 10.39 7.25 -1.96
N LEU A 370 9.92 6.54 -0.92
CA LEU A 370 10.78 5.83 0.01
C LEU A 370 10.73 4.33 -0.32
N PHE A 371 11.89 3.70 -0.48
CA PHE A 371 11.99 2.27 -0.72
C PHE A 371 13.18 1.67 0.03
N SER A 372 13.14 0.36 0.28
CA SER A 372 14.17 -0.37 1.03
C SER A 372 15.46 -0.57 0.22
N GLU A 373 16.63 -0.44 0.88
CA GLU A 373 17.92 -0.88 0.33
C GLU A 373 18.02 -2.41 0.23
N ARG A 374 17.17 -3.13 0.95
CA ARG A 374 17.03 -4.57 0.86
C ARG A 374 15.92 -4.93 -0.14
N PRO A 375 16.21 -5.65 -1.24
CA PRO A 375 15.18 -6.06 -2.19
C PRO A 375 14.29 -7.16 -1.60
N VAL A 376 13.06 -7.24 -2.09
CA VAL A 376 12.17 -8.38 -1.92
C VAL A 376 12.52 -9.44 -2.96
N PHE A 377 12.51 -10.71 -2.55
CA PHE A 377 12.55 -11.85 -3.46
C PHE A 377 11.68 -12.99 -2.91
N MET A 378 10.57 -13.29 -3.58
CA MET A 378 9.67 -14.40 -3.24
C MET A 378 10.22 -15.75 -3.72
N ALA A 379 11.48 -16.06 -3.36
CA ALA A 379 12.18 -17.28 -3.76
C ALA A 379 11.42 -18.61 -3.48
N PRO A 380 10.60 -18.75 -2.41
CA PRO A 380 9.78 -19.95 -2.23
C PRO A 380 8.89 -20.28 -3.43
N LEU A 381 8.41 -19.27 -4.17
CA LEU A 381 7.55 -19.45 -5.34
C LEU A 381 8.25 -20.11 -6.52
N LEU A 382 9.58 -20.14 -6.55
CA LEU A 382 10.34 -20.86 -7.59
C LEU A 382 10.14 -22.38 -7.52
N LYS A 383 9.85 -22.90 -6.32
CA LYS A 383 9.64 -24.33 -6.07
C LYS A 383 8.16 -24.67 -5.89
N TYR A 384 7.30 -23.66 -5.79
CA TYR A 384 5.89 -23.83 -5.52
C TYR A 384 5.16 -24.41 -6.75
N LYS A 385 4.29 -25.40 -6.52
CA LYS A 385 3.42 -26.02 -7.53
C LYS A 385 2.08 -26.41 -6.86
N PRO A 386 0.94 -26.29 -7.57
CA PRO A 386 0.79 -25.77 -8.93
C PRO A 386 0.83 -24.23 -9.00
N LEU A 387 1.21 -23.67 -10.16
CA LEU A 387 1.20 -22.23 -10.42
C LEU A 387 -0.01 -21.86 -11.32
N ASN A 388 -1.22 -22.27 -10.92
CA ASN A 388 -2.38 -22.12 -11.79
C ASN A 388 -2.71 -20.65 -12.03
N GLY A 389 -2.94 -20.30 -13.30
CA GLY A 389 -3.25 -18.93 -13.72
C GLY A 389 -2.03 -18.01 -13.78
N VAL A 390 -0.86 -18.44 -13.28
CA VAL A 390 0.34 -17.61 -13.30
C VAL A 390 0.89 -17.56 -14.73
N LYS A 391 0.81 -16.36 -15.31
CA LYS A 391 1.37 -16.05 -16.62
C LYS A 391 2.84 -15.67 -16.53
N ALA A 392 3.21 -14.79 -15.59
CA ALA A 392 4.56 -14.27 -15.52
C ALA A 392 5.04 -13.96 -14.11
N TRP A 393 6.36 -13.98 -13.96
CA TRP A 393 7.11 -13.41 -12.85
C TRP A 393 7.65 -12.05 -13.23
N ILE A 394 7.41 -11.04 -12.41
CA ILE A 394 7.94 -9.69 -12.56
C ILE A 394 9.24 -9.56 -11.75
N VAL A 395 10.30 -9.19 -12.45
CA VAL A 395 11.58 -8.75 -11.89
C VAL A 395 11.62 -7.23 -12.03
N ASP A 396 11.30 -6.52 -10.95
CA ASP A 396 11.23 -5.07 -10.91
C ASP A 396 12.58 -4.46 -10.54
N LEU A 397 13.18 -3.74 -11.49
CA LEU A 397 14.49 -3.12 -11.39
C LEU A 397 14.42 -1.59 -11.46
N GLU A 398 13.23 -0.99 -11.32
CA GLU A 398 13.02 0.46 -11.43
C GLU A 398 13.81 1.26 -10.38
N TYR A 399 13.98 0.68 -9.20
CA TYR A 399 14.73 1.25 -8.08
C TYR A 399 16.02 0.49 -7.77
N ASP A 400 16.45 -0.39 -8.67
CA ASP A 400 17.71 -1.12 -8.49
C ASP A 400 18.91 -0.24 -8.89
N PRO A 401 20.02 -0.25 -8.12
CA PRO A 401 21.19 0.56 -8.45
C PRO A 401 21.94 0.06 -9.71
N ARG A 402 21.79 -1.22 -10.09
CA ARG A 402 22.48 -1.80 -11.26
C ARG A 402 21.52 -2.71 -12.06
N PRO A 403 20.47 -2.15 -12.68
CA PRO A 403 19.35 -2.92 -13.23
C PRO A 403 19.79 -4.07 -14.16
N VAL A 404 20.68 -3.81 -15.12
CA VAL A 404 21.11 -4.84 -16.09
C VAL A 404 21.89 -5.96 -15.40
N ALA A 405 22.85 -5.65 -14.53
CA ALA A 405 23.63 -6.67 -13.83
C ALA A 405 22.73 -7.52 -12.90
N THR A 406 21.85 -6.86 -12.15
CA THR A 406 20.88 -7.53 -11.27
C THR A 406 19.91 -8.40 -12.08
N ALA A 407 19.52 -8.01 -13.29
CA ALA A 407 18.68 -8.83 -14.16
C ALA A 407 19.32 -10.20 -14.48
N PHE A 408 20.63 -10.24 -14.74
CA PHE A 408 21.36 -11.49 -14.96
C PHE A 408 21.44 -12.34 -13.69
N GLU A 409 21.73 -11.73 -12.54
CA GLU A 409 21.76 -12.41 -11.24
C GLU A 409 20.39 -13.05 -10.92
N VAL A 410 19.30 -12.30 -11.08
CA VAL A 410 17.95 -12.79 -10.82
C VAL A 410 17.55 -13.88 -11.82
N ASN A 411 17.90 -13.73 -13.10
CA ASN A 411 17.65 -14.76 -14.11
C ASN A 411 18.35 -16.09 -13.77
N GLU A 412 19.61 -16.01 -13.33
CA GLU A 412 20.36 -17.18 -12.89
C GLU A 412 19.73 -17.82 -11.63
N ALA A 413 19.32 -17.00 -10.66
CA ALA A 413 18.62 -17.46 -9.46
C ALA A 413 17.30 -18.18 -9.79
N ILE A 414 16.52 -17.64 -10.72
CA ILE A 414 15.30 -18.25 -11.26
C ILE A 414 15.62 -19.60 -11.93
N ALA A 415 16.60 -19.64 -12.83
CA ALA A 415 16.99 -20.85 -13.55
C ALA A 415 17.47 -21.96 -12.61
N LYS A 416 18.17 -21.60 -11.53
CA LYS A 416 18.69 -22.56 -10.54
C LYS A 416 17.72 -22.86 -9.39
N GLY A 417 16.60 -22.15 -9.29
CA GLY A 417 15.66 -22.29 -8.17
C GLY A 417 16.26 -21.90 -6.81
N ARG A 418 17.14 -20.91 -6.77
CA ARG A 418 17.92 -20.51 -5.58
C ARG A 418 17.54 -19.10 -5.09
N PRO A 419 17.59 -18.85 -3.77
CA PRO A 419 17.42 -17.49 -3.25
C PRO A 419 18.64 -16.63 -3.57
N ILE A 420 18.43 -15.31 -3.61
CA ILE A 420 19.47 -14.28 -3.68
C ILE A 420 19.84 -13.88 -2.25
N ARG A 421 21.14 -13.69 -1.99
CA ARG A 421 21.64 -13.29 -0.67
C ARG A 421 21.08 -11.93 -0.28
N HIS A 422 20.80 -11.77 1.01
CA HIS A 422 20.26 -10.54 1.60
C HIS A 422 18.89 -10.08 1.07
N ALA A 423 18.20 -10.83 0.20
CA ALA A 423 16.82 -10.52 -0.15
C ALA A 423 15.86 -10.80 1.04
N SER A 424 14.79 -10.03 1.13
CA SER A 424 13.69 -10.26 2.09
C SER A 424 12.60 -11.10 1.44
N ARG A 425 11.93 -11.95 2.21
CA ARG A 425 10.67 -12.59 1.79
C ARG A 425 9.45 -11.67 1.99
N PHE A 426 9.67 -10.48 2.54
CA PHE A 426 8.63 -9.53 2.91
C PHE A 426 7.58 -10.21 3.80
N ASN A 427 6.28 -9.95 3.57
CA ASN A 427 5.19 -10.59 4.29
C ASN A 427 4.92 -12.03 3.85
N PHE A 428 5.56 -12.56 2.80
CA PHE A 428 5.27 -13.92 2.34
C PHE A 428 5.53 -14.99 3.40
N GLY A 429 6.52 -14.78 4.27
CA GLY A 429 6.84 -15.67 5.40
C GLY A 429 6.18 -15.28 6.73
N ARG A 430 5.30 -14.27 6.73
CA ARG A 430 4.56 -13.79 7.90
C ARG A 430 3.08 -14.02 7.61
N SER A 431 2.35 -14.75 8.45
CA SER A 431 0.91 -14.92 8.24
C SER A 431 0.22 -13.56 8.15
N LEU A 432 -0.77 -13.43 7.26
CA LEU A 432 -1.72 -12.33 7.28
C LEU A 432 -2.45 -12.40 8.63
N TYR A 433 -2.49 -11.26 9.34
CA TYR A 433 -3.01 -11.11 10.69
C TYR A 433 -4.38 -11.76 10.93
#